data_AF-A0A9N9KL66-F1
#
_entry.id   AF-A0A9N9KL66-F1
#
_cell.length_a   1.000
_cell.length_b   1.000
_cell.length_c   1.000
_cell.angle_alpha   90.00
_cell.angle_beta   90.00
_cell.angle_gamma   90.00
#
_symmetry.space_group_name_H-M   'P 1'
#
loop_
_entity.id
_entity.type
_entity.pdbx_description
1 polymer ?
#
loop_
_entity_poly.entity_id
_entity_poly.type
_entity_poly.pdbx_seq_one_letter_code
_entity_poly.pdbx_strand_id
1 'polypeptide(L)'
;MVAIKNLLLLVSTVTAAAISKREIYAYFNYLDSINTKCVDIVPIVYRYYGTVDQTIAVKNAQDAIYTGILQATTETTKTTGPITEEQANELLAKLDTLHPNVVAVMKSFQDKKPEFDKARTSAEVVVLITAAFESFRVLQTNTLPLVSEKYKTAAQARGDAIDEAFADTLRFYGKGV
;
A
#
# COMPACT_ATOMS: atom_id res chain seq x y z
N MET A 1 -28.49 -51.64 -26.77
CA MET A 1 -28.65 -50.35 -26.07
C MET A 1 -27.25 -49.78 -25.81
N VAL A 2 -26.81 -48.91 -26.72
CA VAL A 2 -26.53 -47.47 -26.52
C VAL A 2 -25.21 -47.19 -25.77
N ALA A 3 -24.17 -47.04 -26.60
CA ALA A 3 -22.95 -46.24 -26.49
C ALA A 3 -22.55 -45.60 -25.14
N ILE A 4 -21.55 -46.21 -24.49
CA ILE A 4 -20.57 -45.51 -23.63
C ILE A 4 -19.46 -44.97 -24.56
N LYS A 5 -19.81 -44.03 -25.43
CA LYS A 5 -18.88 -43.23 -26.23
C LYS A 5 -19.56 -41.87 -26.42
N ASN A 6 -18.97 -40.81 -25.86
CA ASN A 6 -19.34 -39.38 -26.00
C ASN A 6 -20.07 -38.69 -24.83
N LEU A 7 -19.42 -38.64 -23.67
CA LEU A 7 -19.48 -37.47 -22.78
C LEU A 7 -18.04 -36.98 -22.61
N LEU A 8 -17.37 -36.51 -23.66
CA LEU A 8 -17.29 -35.08 -23.99
C LEU A 8 -17.20 -34.18 -22.74
N LEU A 9 -15.96 -34.05 -22.25
CA LEU A 9 -15.26 -32.77 -22.08
C LEU A 9 -16.16 -31.58 -21.75
N LEU A 10 -16.26 -31.26 -20.46
CA LEU A 10 -16.25 -29.87 -20.00
C LEU A 10 -15.56 -29.86 -18.63
N VAL A 11 -14.29 -30.30 -18.61
CA VAL A 11 -13.36 -29.77 -17.60
C VAL A 11 -13.26 -28.30 -17.97
N SER A 12 -14.00 -27.45 -17.26
CA SER A 12 -13.71 -26.03 -17.27
C SER A 12 -12.28 -25.90 -16.78
N THR A 13 -11.33 -25.82 -17.71
CA THR A 13 -10.11 -25.09 -17.51
C THR A 13 -10.57 -23.66 -17.23
N VAL A 14 -11.00 -23.40 -15.99
CA VAL A 14 -10.95 -22.07 -15.44
C VAL A 14 -9.46 -21.81 -15.42
N THR A 15 -9.00 -21.19 -16.51
CA THR A 15 -7.60 -20.96 -16.78
C THR A 15 -7.04 -20.33 -15.51
N ALA A 16 -6.03 -20.94 -14.90
CA ALA A 16 -5.32 -20.33 -13.77
C ALA A 16 -4.92 -18.88 -14.09
N ALA A 17 -4.68 -18.57 -15.37
CA ALA A 17 -4.46 -17.23 -15.91
C ALA A 17 -5.63 -16.23 -15.75
N ALA A 18 -6.89 -16.69 -15.76
CA ALA A 18 -8.06 -15.82 -15.53
C ALA A 18 -8.31 -15.58 -14.05
N ILE A 19 -8.03 -16.58 -13.20
CA ILE A 19 -8.06 -16.45 -11.74
C ILE A 19 -6.94 -15.49 -11.29
N SER A 20 -5.71 -15.70 -11.75
CA SER A 20 -4.55 -14.87 -11.40
C SER A 20 -4.67 -13.42 -11.90
N LYS A 21 -5.26 -13.18 -13.08
CA LYS A 21 -5.55 -11.82 -13.55
C LYS A 21 -6.52 -11.10 -12.61
N ARG A 22 -7.60 -11.74 -12.17
CA ARG A 22 -8.58 -11.10 -11.27
C ARG A 22 -7.96 -10.74 -9.91
N GLU A 23 -7.09 -11.61 -9.39
CA GLU A 23 -6.45 -11.46 -8.09
C GLU A 23 -5.49 -10.26 -8.04
N ILE A 24 -4.62 -10.12 -9.04
CA ILE A 24 -3.64 -9.02 -9.06
C ILE A 24 -4.27 -7.65 -9.36
N TYR A 25 -5.37 -7.58 -10.12
CA TYR A 25 -6.08 -6.31 -10.32
C TYR A 25 -6.75 -5.81 -9.03
N ALA A 26 -7.18 -6.70 -8.14
CA ALA A 26 -7.69 -6.29 -6.83
C ALA A 26 -6.57 -5.61 -6.01
N TYR A 27 -5.37 -6.19 -6.01
CA TYR A 27 -4.18 -5.57 -5.43
C TYR A 27 -3.89 -4.18 -6.04
N PHE A 28 -3.92 -4.06 -7.37
CA PHE A 28 -3.72 -2.79 -8.07
C PHE A 28 -4.77 -1.72 -7.75
N ASN A 29 -6.03 -2.12 -7.57
CA ASN A 29 -7.09 -1.20 -7.14
C ASN A 29 -6.85 -0.71 -5.71
N TYR A 30 -6.32 -1.55 -4.83
CA TYR A 30 -5.95 -1.12 -3.48
C TYR A 30 -4.75 -0.18 -3.48
N LEU A 31 -3.76 -0.36 -4.36
CA LEU A 31 -2.69 0.63 -4.54
C LEU A 31 -3.22 2.00 -4.97
N ASP A 32 -4.18 2.04 -5.91
CA ASP A 32 -4.82 3.31 -6.32
C ASP A 32 -5.64 3.94 -5.19
N SER A 33 -6.31 3.10 -4.38
CA SER A 33 -7.05 3.53 -3.20
C SER A 33 -6.12 4.13 -2.14
N ILE A 34 -4.98 3.48 -1.86
CA ILE A 34 -3.94 4.02 -0.97
C ILE A 34 -3.44 5.37 -1.51
N ASN A 35 -3.13 5.43 -2.80
CA ASN A 35 -2.65 6.63 -3.46
C ASN A 35 -3.63 7.80 -3.31
N THR A 36 -4.91 7.57 -3.56
CA THR A 36 -5.98 8.57 -3.39
C THR A 36 -6.06 9.05 -1.94
N LYS A 37 -6.00 8.11 -0.98
CA LYS A 37 -6.04 8.44 0.46
C LYS A 37 -4.81 9.23 0.92
N CYS A 38 -3.65 8.98 0.34
CA CYS A 38 -2.45 9.79 0.58
C CYS A 38 -2.64 11.24 0.10
N VAL A 39 -3.32 11.45 -1.03
CA VAL A 39 -3.66 12.81 -1.48
C VAL A 39 -4.68 13.46 -0.53
N ASP A 40 -5.69 12.71 -0.10
CA ASP A 40 -6.79 13.24 0.72
C ASP A 40 -6.39 13.61 2.16
N ILE A 41 -5.42 12.89 2.75
CA ILE A 41 -4.99 13.15 4.14
C ILE A 41 -4.17 14.45 4.29
N VAL A 42 -3.41 14.83 3.26
CA VAL A 42 -2.54 16.03 3.31
C VAL A 42 -3.29 17.30 3.71
N PRO A 43 -4.41 17.69 3.08
CA PRO A 43 -5.17 18.87 3.50
C PRO A 43 -5.80 18.72 4.89
N ILE A 44 -6.10 17.49 5.35
CA ILE A 44 -6.61 17.24 6.71
C ILE A 44 -5.53 17.54 7.73
N VAL A 45 -4.31 17.05 7.52
CA VAL A 45 -3.15 17.32 8.38
C VAL A 45 -2.81 18.80 8.36
N TYR A 46 -2.77 19.47 7.21
CA TYR A 46 -2.49 20.91 7.16
C TYR A 46 -3.55 21.78 7.86
N ARG A 47 -4.78 21.29 8.00
CA ARG A 47 -5.85 21.94 8.78
C ARG A 47 -5.82 21.57 10.27
N TYR A 48 -4.88 20.75 10.72
CA TYR A 48 -4.69 20.45 12.13
C TYR A 48 -4.14 21.67 12.88
N TYR A 49 -4.86 22.09 13.92
CA TYR A 49 -4.50 23.20 14.80
C TYR A 49 -4.48 22.79 16.28
N GLY A 50 -4.49 21.48 16.57
CA GLY A 50 -4.36 20.94 17.92
C GLY A 50 -5.67 20.67 18.67
N THR A 51 -6.81 20.61 17.97
CA THR A 51 -8.11 20.28 18.60
C THR A 51 -8.39 18.77 18.54
N VAL A 52 -9.18 18.25 19.49
CA VAL A 52 -9.52 16.82 19.57
C VAL A 52 -10.27 16.35 18.32
N ASP A 53 -11.24 17.12 17.82
CA ASP A 53 -12.01 16.77 16.61
C ASP A 53 -11.10 16.64 15.37
N GLN A 54 -10.08 17.51 15.28
CA GLN A 54 -9.10 17.43 14.20
C GLN A 54 -8.17 16.23 14.36
N THR A 55 -7.83 15.83 15.60
CA THR A 55 -7.06 14.61 15.84
C THR A 55 -7.82 13.38 15.35
N ILE A 56 -9.13 13.31 15.60
CA ILE A 56 -9.99 12.22 15.12
C ILE A 56 -10.02 12.20 13.58
N ALA A 57 -10.13 13.36 12.93
CA ALA A 57 -10.11 13.44 11.47
C ALA A 57 -8.79 12.95 10.88
N VAL A 58 -7.65 13.35 11.45
CA VAL A 58 -6.31 12.88 11.05
C VAL A 58 -6.20 11.35 11.24
N LYS A 59 -6.58 10.85 12.42
CA LYS A 59 -6.55 9.42 12.73
C LYS A 59 -7.41 8.61 11.75
N ASN A 60 -8.65 9.02 11.49
CA ASN A 60 -9.54 8.32 10.56
C ASN A 60 -8.99 8.28 9.13
N ALA A 61 -8.40 9.39 8.67
CA ALA A 61 -7.76 9.44 7.36
C ALA A 61 -6.54 8.50 7.28
N GLN A 62 -5.76 8.43 8.35
CA GLN A 62 -4.61 7.54 8.43
C GLN A 62 -5.01 6.07 8.53
N ASP A 63 -6.03 5.74 9.32
CA ASP A 63 -6.60 4.40 9.44
C ASP A 63 -7.13 3.90 8.08
N ALA A 64 -7.63 4.81 7.24
CA ALA A 64 -8.04 4.47 5.88
C ALA A 64 -6.84 4.07 4.99
N ILE A 65 -5.69 4.76 5.10
CA ILE A 65 -4.45 4.39 4.40
C ILE A 65 -3.97 3.01 4.89
N TYR A 66 -3.88 2.84 6.21
CA TYR A 66 -3.48 1.59 6.85
C TYR A 66 -4.36 0.42 6.42
N THR A 67 -5.69 0.60 6.42
CA THR A 67 -6.64 -0.41 5.96
C THR A 67 -6.42 -0.76 4.49
N GLY A 68 -6.17 0.24 3.63
CA GLY A 68 -5.82 0.02 2.23
C GLY A 68 -4.56 -0.82 2.05
N ILE A 69 -3.52 -0.57 2.86
CA ILE A 69 -2.28 -1.37 2.86
C ILE A 69 -2.58 -2.81 3.27
N LEU A 70 -3.34 -3.04 4.34
CA LEU A 70 -3.72 -4.38 4.77
C LEU A 70 -4.54 -5.14 3.72
N GLN A 71 -5.44 -4.44 3.03
CA GLN A 71 -6.24 -5.01 1.95
C GLN A 71 -5.35 -5.36 0.75
N ALA A 72 -4.46 -4.47 0.32
CA ALA A 72 -3.47 -4.75 -0.71
C ALA A 72 -2.64 -6.00 -0.34
N THR A 73 -2.16 -6.08 0.90
CA THR A 73 -1.40 -7.22 1.43
C THR A 73 -2.22 -8.50 1.34
N THR A 74 -3.50 -8.45 1.71
CA THR A 74 -4.40 -9.60 1.64
C THR A 74 -4.66 -10.06 0.20
N GLU A 75 -4.70 -9.15 -0.78
CA GLU A 75 -4.84 -9.55 -2.19
C GLU A 75 -3.54 -10.10 -2.78
N THR A 76 -2.37 -9.61 -2.36
CA THR A 76 -1.09 -10.17 -2.82
C THR A 76 -0.94 -11.65 -2.45
N THR A 77 -1.45 -12.09 -1.29
CA THR A 77 -1.39 -13.50 -0.89
C THR A 77 -2.30 -14.41 -1.70
N LYS A 78 -3.29 -13.84 -2.40
CA LYS A 78 -4.16 -14.59 -3.32
C LYS A 78 -3.55 -14.75 -4.70
N THR A 79 -2.59 -13.90 -5.06
CA THR A 79 -1.94 -13.99 -6.37
C THR A 79 -1.07 -15.23 -6.44
N THR A 80 -1.36 -16.12 -7.39
CA THR A 80 -0.62 -17.36 -7.59
C THR A 80 0.37 -17.22 -8.75
N GLY A 81 1.65 -17.48 -8.45
CA GLY A 81 2.74 -17.43 -9.44
C GLY A 81 3.22 -16.01 -9.77
N PRO A 82 4.24 -15.89 -10.63
CA PRO A 82 4.80 -14.60 -11.01
C PRO A 82 3.82 -13.79 -11.86
N ILE A 83 3.82 -12.47 -11.67
CA ILE A 83 3.06 -11.53 -12.50
C ILE A 83 3.66 -11.42 -13.90
N THR A 84 2.82 -11.08 -14.88
CA THR A 84 3.26 -10.84 -16.27
C THR A 84 4.09 -9.57 -16.39
N GLU A 85 4.75 -9.37 -17.52
CA GLU A 85 5.51 -8.13 -17.76
C GLU A 85 4.62 -6.89 -17.75
N GLU A 86 3.39 -6.97 -18.30
CA GLU A 86 2.43 -5.87 -18.27
C GLU A 86 2.06 -5.51 -16.83
N GLN A 87 1.80 -6.53 -16.00
CA GLN A 87 1.48 -6.35 -14.59
C GLN A 87 2.68 -5.79 -13.80
N ALA A 88 3.90 -6.22 -14.11
CA ALA A 88 5.10 -5.65 -13.50
C ALA A 88 5.27 -4.17 -13.85
N ASN A 89 5.04 -3.78 -15.11
CA ASN A 89 5.08 -2.37 -15.52
C ASN A 89 3.96 -1.56 -14.84
N GLU A 90 2.75 -2.12 -14.70
CA GLU A 90 1.65 -1.48 -13.99
C GLU A 90 1.97 -1.29 -12.50
N LEU A 91 2.59 -2.28 -11.84
CA LEU A 91 3.09 -2.16 -10.48
C LEU A 91 4.10 -1.01 -10.35
N LEU A 92 5.10 -0.95 -11.24
CA LEU A 92 6.11 0.12 -11.21
C LEU A 92 5.46 1.51 -11.37
N ALA A 93 4.50 1.66 -12.29
CA ALA A 93 3.77 2.90 -12.49
C ALA A 93 2.94 3.33 -11.26
N LYS A 94 2.31 2.36 -10.60
CA LYS A 94 1.56 2.59 -9.35
C LYS A 94 2.48 3.02 -8.21
N LEU A 95 3.65 2.39 -8.07
CA LEU A 95 4.68 2.78 -7.10
C LEU A 95 5.27 4.16 -7.40
N ASP A 96 5.50 4.49 -8.68
CA ASP A 96 5.98 5.82 -9.11
C ASP A 96 4.98 6.93 -8.77
N THR A 97 3.68 6.61 -8.78
CA THR A 97 2.62 7.55 -8.37
C THR A 97 2.47 7.62 -6.85
N LEU A 98 2.57 6.46 -6.17
CA LEU A 98 2.40 6.37 -4.72
C LEU A 98 3.53 7.07 -3.96
N HIS A 99 4.77 6.92 -4.42
CA HIS A 99 5.96 7.47 -3.75
C HIS A 99 5.88 8.98 -3.44
N PRO A 100 5.68 9.88 -4.43
CA PRO A 100 5.59 11.31 -4.15
C PRO A 100 4.42 11.66 -3.21
N ASN A 101 3.33 10.90 -3.26
CA ASN A 101 2.17 11.11 -2.38
C ASN A 101 2.46 10.68 -0.94
N VAL A 102 3.15 9.56 -0.72
CA VAL A 102 3.62 9.18 0.63
C VAL A 102 4.57 10.23 1.18
N VAL A 103 5.53 10.71 0.37
CA VAL A 103 6.46 11.79 0.76
C VAL A 103 5.68 13.05 1.18
N ALA A 104 4.64 13.43 0.43
CA ALA A 104 3.80 14.57 0.78
C ALA A 104 3.06 14.38 2.11
N VAL A 105 2.49 13.19 2.36
CA VAL A 105 1.85 12.85 3.65
C VAL A 105 2.86 12.97 4.78
N MET A 106 4.01 12.30 4.64
CA MET A 106 5.10 12.31 5.62
C MET A 106 5.56 13.72 5.94
N LYS A 107 5.79 14.55 4.91
CA LYS A 107 6.13 15.96 5.07
C LYS A 107 5.03 16.75 5.79
N SER A 108 3.75 16.50 5.49
CA SER A 108 2.65 17.21 6.16
C SER A 108 2.63 16.94 7.67
N PHE A 109 2.94 15.71 8.10
CA PHE A 109 3.08 15.38 9.52
C PHE A 109 4.27 16.11 10.15
N GLN A 110 5.44 16.08 9.49
CA GLN A 110 6.64 16.81 9.96
C GLN A 110 6.37 18.32 10.11
N ASP A 111 5.77 18.94 9.10
CA ASP A 111 5.43 20.37 9.08
C ASP A 111 4.46 20.74 10.23
N LYS A 112 3.57 19.80 10.62
CA LYS A 112 2.57 19.96 11.69
C LYS A 112 2.98 19.41 13.05
N LYS A 113 4.24 18.99 13.19
CA LYS A 113 4.79 18.51 14.45
C LYS A 113 4.58 19.51 15.61
N PRO A 114 4.78 20.84 15.47
CA PRO A 114 4.55 21.78 16.57
C PRO A 114 3.12 21.75 17.12
N GLU A 115 2.11 21.61 16.25
CA GLU A 115 0.72 21.50 16.64
C GLU A 115 0.41 20.16 17.33
N PHE A 116 0.98 19.06 16.83
CA PHE A 116 0.86 17.75 17.49
C PHE A 116 1.56 17.73 18.86
N ASP A 117 2.72 18.38 19.00
CA ASP A 117 3.43 18.51 20.27
C ASP A 117 2.60 19.34 21.26
N LYS A 118 2.05 20.47 20.82
CA LYS A 118 1.18 21.34 21.62
C LYS A 118 -0.08 20.60 22.10
N ALA A 119 -0.65 19.75 21.25
CA ALA A 119 -1.80 18.90 21.57
C ALA A 119 -1.42 17.62 22.35
N ARG A 120 -0.12 17.35 22.54
CA ARG A 120 0.42 16.13 23.16
C ARG A 120 0.03 14.83 22.43
N THR A 121 -0.13 14.90 21.11
CA THR A 121 -0.53 13.76 20.26
C THR A 121 0.61 13.22 19.38
N SER A 122 1.82 13.80 19.45
CA SER A 122 2.97 13.34 18.66
C SER A 122 3.31 11.86 18.84
N ALA A 123 3.12 11.31 20.04
CA ALA A 123 3.31 9.87 20.27
C ALA A 123 2.29 9.02 19.49
N GLU A 124 1.04 9.46 19.39
CA GLU A 124 0.00 8.78 18.61
C GLU A 124 0.32 8.85 17.11
N VAL A 125 0.79 10.00 16.61
CA VAL A 125 1.27 10.14 15.22
C VAL A 125 2.39 9.14 14.94
N VAL A 126 3.38 9.02 15.82
CA VAL A 126 4.47 8.04 15.68
C VAL A 126 3.96 6.60 15.63
N VAL A 127 3.00 6.24 16.49
CA VAL A 127 2.38 4.90 16.50
C VAL A 127 1.72 4.61 15.16
N LEU A 128 0.93 5.55 14.65
CA LEU A 128 0.19 5.34 13.41
C LEU A 128 1.12 5.29 12.18
N ILE A 129 2.15 6.15 12.12
CA ILE A 129 3.15 6.13 11.03
C ILE A 129 3.93 4.81 11.07
N THR A 130 4.30 4.33 12.26
CA THR A 130 4.98 3.04 12.43
C THR A 130 4.13 1.89 11.89
N ALA A 131 2.84 1.84 12.26
CA ALA A 131 1.96 0.76 11.82
C ALA A 131 1.81 0.72 10.29
N ALA A 132 1.70 1.90 9.65
CA ALA A 132 1.68 2.01 8.20
C ALA A 132 3.01 1.55 7.57
N PHE A 133 4.15 1.96 8.14
CA PHE A 133 5.48 1.57 7.68
C PHE A 133 5.70 0.06 7.75
N GLU A 134 5.45 -0.56 8.90
CA GLU A 134 5.60 -2.01 9.08
C GLU A 134 4.68 -2.79 8.14
N SER A 135 3.43 -2.33 7.95
CA SER A 135 2.48 -2.97 7.04
C SER A 135 2.90 -2.83 5.57
N PHE A 136 3.49 -1.69 5.19
CA PHE A 136 4.01 -1.48 3.86
C PHE A 136 5.22 -2.37 3.57
N ARG A 137 6.10 -2.60 4.56
CA ARG A 137 7.20 -3.57 4.44
C ARG A 137 6.70 -5.00 4.26
N VAL A 138 5.62 -5.38 4.96
CA VAL A 138 4.96 -6.68 4.73
C VAL A 138 4.39 -6.76 3.32
N LEU A 139 3.73 -5.69 2.83
CA LEU A 139 3.23 -5.63 1.47
C LEU A 139 4.35 -5.84 0.44
N GLN A 140 5.48 -5.16 0.59
CA GLN A 140 6.65 -5.33 -0.29
C GLN A 140 7.20 -6.75 -0.22
N THR A 141 7.35 -7.30 0.99
CA THR A 141 7.84 -8.67 1.21
C THR A 141 6.97 -9.70 0.48
N ASN A 142 5.65 -9.49 0.45
CA ASN A 142 4.71 -10.36 -0.28
C ASN A 142 4.71 -10.10 -1.80
N THR A 143 4.95 -8.87 -2.23
CA THR A 143 4.89 -8.48 -3.64
C THR A 143 6.14 -8.90 -4.40
N LEU A 144 7.32 -8.68 -3.84
CA LEU A 144 8.60 -8.89 -4.53
C LEU A 144 8.82 -10.31 -5.08
N PRO A 145 8.41 -11.40 -4.39
CA PRO A 145 8.49 -12.75 -4.94
C PRO A 145 7.61 -12.98 -6.18
N LEU A 146 6.57 -12.16 -6.37
CA LEU A 146 5.69 -12.25 -7.54
C LEU A 146 6.30 -11.54 -8.76
N VAL A 147 7.27 -10.65 -8.56
CA VAL A 147 7.90 -9.88 -9.63
C VAL A 147 9.04 -10.69 -10.25
N SER A 148 9.07 -10.80 -11.59
CA SER A 148 10.16 -11.47 -12.29
C SER A 148 11.50 -10.73 -12.11
N GLU A 149 12.62 -11.45 -12.18
CA GLU A 149 13.97 -10.91 -11.95
C GLU A 149 14.30 -9.66 -12.78
N LYS A 150 13.74 -9.56 -13.99
CA LYS A 150 13.88 -8.38 -14.88
C LYS A 150 13.42 -7.07 -14.22
N TYR A 151 12.36 -7.12 -13.41
CA TYR A 151 11.72 -5.93 -12.82
C TYR A 151 11.96 -5.82 -11.30
N LYS A 152 12.48 -6.88 -10.67
CA LYS A 152 12.60 -6.99 -9.21
C LYS A 152 13.45 -5.89 -8.59
N THR A 153 14.61 -5.57 -9.17
CA THR A 153 15.46 -4.46 -8.69
C THR A 153 14.74 -3.12 -8.78
N ALA A 154 14.00 -2.87 -9.86
CA ALA A 154 13.26 -1.63 -10.06
C ALA A 154 12.07 -1.51 -9.10
N ALA A 155 11.39 -2.62 -8.79
CA ALA A 155 10.32 -2.69 -7.82
C ALA A 155 10.84 -2.49 -6.39
N GLN A 156 11.95 -3.16 -6.04
CA GLN A 156 12.63 -3.00 -4.76
C GLN A 156 13.05 -1.55 -4.53
N ALA A 157 13.72 -0.92 -5.49
CA ALA A 157 14.19 0.46 -5.34
C ALA A 157 13.04 1.47 -5.10
N ARG A 158 11.88 1.27 -5.72
CA ARG A 158 10.69 2.10 -5.49
C ARG A 158 10.04 1.83 -4.14
N GLY A 159 10.00 0.57 -3.73
CA GLY A 159 9.56 0.17 -2.39
C GLY A 159 10.45 0.77 -1.31
N ASP A 160 11.76 0.66 -1.47
CA ASP A 160 12.78 1.22 -0.58
C ASP A 160 12.66 2.75 -0.48
N ALA A 161 12.36 3.46 -1.57
CA ALA A 161 12.15 4.90 -1.54
C ALA A 161 10.92 5.30 -0.71
N ILE A 162 9.84 4.51 -0.78
CA ILE A 162 8.65 4.71 0.06
C ILE A 162 8.98 4.40 1.53
N ASP A 163 9.72 3.31 1.80
CA ASP A 163 10.19 2.95 3.13
C ASP A 163 11.06 4.05 3.75
N GLU A 164 11.96 4.63 2.97
CA GLU A 164 12.84 5.71 3.42
C GLU A 164 12.04 6.95 3.83
N ALA A 165 10.96 7.30 3.11
CA ALA A 165 10.09 8.41 3.48
C ALA A 165 9.41 8.21 4.85
N PHE A 166 8.97 6.98 5.15
CA PHE A 166 8.46 6.63 6.48
C PHE A 166 9.58 6.71 7.53
N ALA A 167 10.74 6.12 7.26
CA ALA A 167 11.86 6.08 8.18
C ALA A 167 12.39 7.48 8.52
N ASP A 168 12.54 8.35 7.53
CA ASP A 168 12.92 9.76 7.71
C ASP A 168 11.96 10.48 8.67
N THR A 169 10.66 10.25 8.49
CA THR A 169 9.65 10.87 9.35
C THR A 169 9.70 10.34 10.77
N LEU A 170 9.86 9.03 10.94
CA LEU A 170 10.02 8.45 12.27
C LEU A 170 11.28 8.97 12.97
N ARG A 171 12.41 9.08 12.25
CA ARG A 171 13.65 9.71 12.76
C ARG A 171 13.43 11.17 13.14
N PHE A 172 12.70 11.93 12.34
CA PHE A 172 12.34 13.32 12.63
C PHE A 172 11.55 13.47 13.94
N TYR A 173 10.68 12.49 14.24
CA TYR A 173 9.95 12.43 15.51
C TYR A 173 10.78 11.82 16.67
N GLY A 174 12.05 11.48 16.44
CA GLY A 174 12.96 10.93 17.46
C GLY A 174 12.84 9.43 17.68
N LYS A 175 12.15 8.69 16.79
CA LYS A 175 12.07 7.23 16.84
C LYS A 175 13.22 6.61 16.03
N GLY A 176 13.97 5.70 16.65
CA GLY A 176 14.92 4.83 15.94
C GLY A 176 14.16 3.84 15.06
N VAL A 177 14.63 3.66 13.83
CA VAL A 177 13.97 2.88 12.77
C VAL A 177 14.91 1.80 12.26
#